data_AF-F3FX48-F1
#
_entry.id   AF-F3FX48-F1
#
_cell.length_a   1.000
_cell.length_b   1.000
_cell.length_c   1.000
_cell.angle_alpha   90.00
_cell.angle_beta   90.00
_cell.angle_gamma   90.00
#
_symmetry.space_group_name_H-M   'P 1'
#
loop_
_entity.id
_entity.type
_entity.pdbx_description
1 polymer ?
#
loop_
_entity_poly.entity_id
_entity_poly.type
_entity_poly.pdbx_seq_one_letter_code
_entity_poly.pdbx_strand_id
1 'polypeptide(L)' 'RLPGYMVPSAFVRLDAWALTANGKVDRRALPVPDRDAMPGREYEPPQGELEMALADIWSDLLQVEQVGRNDHFF' A
#
# COMPACT_ATOMS: atom_id res chain seq x y z
N ARG A 1 1.16 -0.40 17.20
CA ARG A 1 1.38 -1.30 16.04
C ARG A 1 0.15 -2.20 15.92
N LEU A 2 -0.41 -2.38 14.71
CA LEU A 2 -1.65 -3.13 14.46
C LEU A 2 -1.35 -4.53 13.89
N PRO A 3 -2.28 -5.51 14.01
CA PRO A 3 -2.25 -6.76 13.24
C PRO A 3 -2.35 -6.49 11.74
N GLY A 4 -1.75 -7.35 10.90
CA GLY A 4 -1.69 -7.15 9.44
C GLY A 4 -3.05 -6.97 8.77
N TYR A 5 -4.06 -7.76 9.17
CA TYR A 5 -5.43 -7.66 8.62
C TYR A 5 -6.19 -6.40 9.05
N MET A 6 -5.64 -5.60 9.97
CA MET A 6 -6.22 -4.31 10.40
C MET A 6 -5.48 -3.11 9.81
N VAL A 7 -4.43 -3.33 9.00
CA VAL A 7 -3.73 -2.25 8.32
C VAL A 7 -4.59 -1.79 7.14
N PRO A 8 -4.98 -0.50 7.07
CA PRO A 8 -5.77 0.01 5.95
C PRO A 8 -5.04 -0.15 4.62
N SER A 9 -5.77 -0.55 3.59
CA SER A 9 -5.25 -0.69 2.23
C SER A 9 -5.20 0.65 1.45
N ALA A 10 -5.75 1.72 2.01
CA ALA A 10 -5.75 3.05 1.40
C ALA A 10 -5.84 4.15 2.47
N PHE A 11 -5.26 5.31 2.18
CA PHE A 11 -5.30 6.49 3.02
C PHE A 11 -5.67 7.71 2.17
N VAL A 12 -6.79 8.36 2.48
CA VAL A 12 -7.25 9.56 1.79
C VAL A 12 -7.10 10.76 2.71
N ARG A 13 -6.33 11.77 2.27
CA ARG A 13 -6.22 13.04 2.99
C ARG A 13 -7.46 13.88 2.71
N LEU A 14 -8.07 14.39 3.77
CA LEU A 14 -9.20 15.31 3.69
C LEU A 14 -8.79 16.67 4.26
N ASP A 15 -9.17 17.74 3.57
CA ASP A 15 -8.97 19.10 4.09
C ASP A 15 -9.97 19.42 5.22
N ALA A 16 -11.17 18.83 5.17
CA ALA A 16 -12.19 18.93 6.19
C ALA A 16 -13.04 17.65 6.27
N TRP A 17 -13.62 17.39 7.45
CA TRP A 17 -14.54 16.28 7.64
C TRP A 17 -15.91 16.57 7.03
N ALA A 18 -16.46 15.61 6.28
CA ALA A 18 -17.85 15.67 5.85
C ALA A 18 -18.77 15.43 7.06
N LEU A 19 -19.55 16.43 7.43
CA LEU A 19 -20.47 16.37 8.57
C LEU A 19 -21.93 16.51 8.10
N THR A 20 -22.83 15.78 8.77
CA THR A 20 -24.28 15.95 8.68
C THR A 20 -24.72 17.27 9.34
N ALA A 21 -25.98 17.67 9.13
CA ALA A 21 -26.56 18.86 9.77
C ALA A 21 -26.48 18.84 11.32
N ASN A 22 -26.40 17.65 11.93
CA ASN A 22 -26.28 17.48 13.37
C ASN A 22 -24.81 17.36 13.83
N GLY A 23 -23.84 17.64 12.96
CA GLY A 23 -22.41 17.65 13.29
C GLY A 23 -21.73 16.27 13.37
N LYS A 24 -22.45 15.18 13.08
CA LYS A 24 -21.85 13.82 13.00
C LYS A 24 -21.19 13.61 11.66
N VAL A 25 -20.12 12.81 11.60
CA VAL A 25 -19.47 12.43 10.33
C VAL A 25 -20.45 11.73 9.40
N ASP A 26 -20.59 12.26 8.20
CA ASP A 26 -21.33 11.61 7.11
C ASP A 26 -20.39 10.69 6.34
N ARG A 27 -20.41 9.40 6.70
CA ARG A 27 -19.55 8.38 6.06
C ARG A 27 -19.87 8.17 4.58
N ARG A 28 -21.09 8.49 4.14
CA ARG A 28 -21.51 8.29 2.73
C ARG A 28 -20.97 9.39 1.83
N ALA A 29 -20.67 10.55 2.41
CA ALA A 29 -20.07 11.68 1.72
C ALA A 29 -18.52 11.65 1.71
N LEU A 30 -17.91 10.64 2.36
CA LEU A 30 -16.46 10.46 2.27
C LEU A 30 -16.06 10.07 0.84
N PRO A 31 -14.98 10.64 0.28
CA PRO A 31 -14.52 10.28 -1.04
C PRO A 31 -14.08 8.82 -1.11
N VAL A 32 -14.30 8.21 -2.26
CA VAL A 32 -13.77 6.88 -2.56
C VAL A 32 -12.25 7.01 -2.81
N PRO A 33 -11.41 6.16 -2.20
CA PRO A 33 -9.97 6.18 -2.47
C PRO A 33 -9.68 5.95 -3.95
N ASP A 34 -8.83 6.78 -4.52
CA ASP A 34 -8.29 6.62 -5.86
C ASP A 34 -6.94 5.86 -5.84
N ARG A 35 -6.26 5.78 -6.99
CA ARG A 35 -4.98 5.07 -7.09
C ARG A 35 -3.89 5.69 -6.22
N ASP A 36 -3.88 7.01 -6.07
CA ASP A 36 -2.88 7.73 -5.28
C ASP A 36 -3.10 7.51 -3.79
N ALA A 37 -4.34 7.25 -3.37
CA ALA A 37 -4.67 6.86 -2.02
C ALA A 37 -4.28 5.42 -1.67
N MET A 38 -4.00 4.57 -2.67
CA MET A 38 -3.45 3.24 -2.45
C MET A 38 -1.93 3.33 -2.28
N PRO A 39 -1.32 2.62 -1.32
CA PRO A 39 0.12 2.42 -1.32
C PRO A 39 0.48 1.73 -2.64
N GLY A 40 1.10 2.46 -3.56
CA GLY A 40 1.41 1.97 -4.89
C GLY A 40 2.31 0.74 -4.80
N ARG A 41 1.91 -0.34 -5.47
CA ARG A 41 2.84 -1.41 -5.91
C ARG A 41 3.60 -0.95 -7.14
N GLU A 42 4.15 0.25 -7.10
CA GLU A 42 5.08 0.63 -8.16
C GLU A 42 6.33 -0.23 -7.99
N TYR A 43 6.75 -0.82 -9.10
CA TYR A 43 8.01 -1.55 -9.12
C TYR A 43 9.12 -0.59 -8.73
N GLU A 44 9.73 -0.85 -7.58
CA GLU A 44 10.93 -0.20 -7.15
C GLU A 44 12.08 -1.21 -7.20
N PRO A 45 13.16 -0.92 -7.95
CA PRO A 45 14.27 -1.84 -8.09
C PRO A 45 14.99 -2.04 -6.74
N PRO A 46 15.50 -3.25 -6.46
CA PRO A 46 16.33 -3.50 -5.29
C PRO A 46 17.56 -2.58 -5.27
N GLN A 47 17.91 -2.08 -4.10
CA GLN A 47 19.02 -1.14 -3.88
C GLN A 47 20.13 -1.76 -3.04
N GLY A 48 21.36 -1.71 -3.58
CA GLY A 48 22.54 -2.24 -2.91
C GLY A 48 22.63 -3.77 -2.96
N GLU A 49 23.77 -4.30 -2.51
CA GLU A 49 24.11 -5.72 -2.69
C GLU A 49 23.13 -6.68 -2.01
N LEU A 50 22.63 -6.31 -0.83
CA LEU A 50 21.74 -7.15 -0.05
C LEU A 50 20.36 -7.32 -0.71
N GLU A 51 19.73 -6.22 -1.15
CA GLU A 51 18.41 -6.31 -1.77
C GLU A 51 18.49 -7.02 -3.12
N MET A 52 19.55 -6.81 -3.89
CA MET A 52 19.77 -7.51 -5.16
C MET A 52 19.89 -9.03 -4.94
N ALA A 53 20.70 -9.46 -3.97
CA ALA A 53 20.85 -10.88 -3.66
C ALA A 53 19.52 -11.52 -3.21
N LEU A 54 18.71 -10.80 -2.41
CA LEU A 54 17.39 -11.28 -2.01
C LEU A 54 16.41 -11.37 -3.18
N ALA A 55 16.41 -10.37 -4.07
CA ALA A 55 15.57 -10.34 -5.26
C ALA A 55 15.88 -11.51 -6.20
N ASP A 56 17.16 -11.82 -6.41
CA ASP A 56 17.59 -12.98 -7.22
C ASP A 56 17.11 -14.30 -6.61
N ILE A 57 17.29 -14.49 -5.29
CA ILE A 57 16.83 -15.70 -4.60
C ILE A 57 15.30 -15.84 -4.70
N TRP A 58 14.55 -14.75 -4.56
CA TRP A 58 13.09 -14.78 -4.65
C TRP A 58 12.61 -15.01 -6.09
N SER A 59 13.26 -14.39 -7.06
CA SER A 59 13.01 -14.60 -8.49
C SER A 59 13.15 -16.08 -8.85
N ASP A 60 14.25 -16.70 -8.42
CA ASP A 60 14.51 -18.13 -8.63
C ASP A 60 13.51 -19.03 -7.89
N LEU A 61 13.17 -18.70 -6.63
CA LEU A 61 12.28 -19.54 -5.83
C LEU A 61 10.82 -19.46 -6.27
N LEU A 62 10.35 -18.27 -6.61
CA LEU A 62 8.96 -17.99 -6.98
C LEU A 62 8.71 -18.13 -8.49
N GLN A 63 9.77 -18.31 -9.29
CA GLN A 63 9.72 -18.41 -10.75
C GLN A 63 9.05 -17.19 -11.40
N VAL A 64 9.39 -15.99 -10.91
CA VAL A 64 8.91 -14.69 -11.42
C VAL A 64 10.06 -13.95 -12.09
N GLU A 65 9.79 -13.12 -13.09
CA GLU A 65 10.85 -12.46 -13.87
C GLU A 65 11.57 -11.35 -13.07
N GLN A 66 10.84 -10.63 -12.23
CA GLN A 66 11.37 -9.50 -11.45
C GLN A 66 10.70 -9.43 -10.07
N VAL A 67 11.50 -9.12 -9.06
CA VAL A 67 11.06 -8.86 -7.69
C VAL A 67 11.50 -7.45 -7.30
N GLY A 68 10.53 -6.59 -6.98
CA GLY A 68 10.76 -5.26 -6.46
C GLY A 68 11.01 -5.27 -4.96
N ARG A 69 11.66 -4.22 -4.44
CA ARG A 69 12.04 -4.13 -3.02
C ARG A 69 10.86 -4.06 -2.05
N ASN A 70 9.70 -3.60 -2.53
CA ASN A 70 8.46 -3.46 -1.76
C ASN A 70 7.51 -4.65 -1.98
N ASP A 71 7.93 -5.67 -2.73
CA ASP A 71 7.12 -6.85 -2.97
C ASP A 71 7.02 -7.73 -1.73
N HIS A 72 5.88 -8.39 -1.60
CA HIS A 72 5.61 -9.31 -0.51
C HIS A 72 5.79 -10.76 -0.98
N PHE A 73 6.48 -11.55 -0.16
CA PHE A 73 6.76 -12.96 -0.46
C PHE A 73 5.54 -13.88 -0.47
N PHE A 74 4.52 -13.56 0.35
CA PHE A 74 3.34 -14.39 0.60
C PHE A 74 2.09 -13.85 -0.10
#